data_AF-A0A536AG99-F1
#
_entry.id   AF-A0A536AG99-F1
#
_cell.length_a   1.000
_cell.length_b   1.000
_cell.length_c   1.000
_cell.angle_alpha   90.00
_cell.angle_beta   90.00
_cell.angle_gamma   90.00
#
_symmetry.space_group_name_H-M   'P 1'
#
loop_
_entity.id
_entity.type
_entity.pdbx_description
1 polymer ?
#
loop_
_entity_poly.entity_id
_entity_poly.type
_entity_poly.pdbx_seq_one_letter_code
_entity_poly.pdbx_strand_id
1 'polypeptide(L)'
;MRDPSRSVVVALILTIIALAVTTTPGDANAFAIRTLDGSGNNLRHPAWGQAGTVYLRVAPTNYADGISSMPTGPSVRYVSNRIFNDVGQNIFSKDGITQWAWVWGQFLDHDFGLRDERPAENAPIPFDQADPLEAFANDLGAIGFARTPAAPGTGVTTPRQQVNTLSSYIDGSNIYGVDPNRLEWLRVGPVDGDMSNNGARLMLTANDFLPRVGARGDPSTAPAMDLMGPLVGTPNRAVVAGDVRANENIALTALHTLFAREHNRIVASLPSSLSAEERFQIARRVVGAEIQYITYTQFLPALGVGLDPYHGYDPTVNPGLSNEFAVVGYRAHSMIHGEFDTTVSASTYTDAQLAAFTARGIVVTVDGDQVTLE
;
A
#
# COMPACT_ATOMS: atom_id res chain seq x y z
N MET A 1 24.36 35.89 4.53
CA MET A 1 23.74 35.33 3.31
C MET A 1 22.57 34.46 3.74
N ARG A 2 21.34 34.87 3.43
CA ARG A 2 20.13 34.12 3.76
C ARG A 2 19.87 33.10 2.64
N ASP A 3 19.65 31.86 3.04
CA ASP A 3 19.41 30.71 2.16
C ASP A 3 18.15 30.92 1.30
N PRO A 4 18.26 30.96 -0.04
CA PRO A 4 17.14 31.19 -0.95
C PRO A 4 16.14 30.03 -1.02
N SER A 5 16.45 28.85 -0.48
CA SER A 5 15.57 27.66 -0.54
C SER A 5 14.30 27.79 0.33
N ARG A 6 14.37 28.49 1.46
CA ARG A 6 13.21 28.72 2.35
C ARG A 6 12.22 29.74 1.80
N SER A 7 12.68 30.67 0.96
CA SER A 7 11.84 31.72 0.38
C SER A 7 10.97 31.21 -0.78
N VAL A 8 11.43 30.18 -1.51
CA VAL A 8 10.68 29.58 -2.63
C VAL A 8 9.55 28.68 -2.14
N VAL A 9 9.74 27.94 -1.04
CA VAL A 9 8.70 27.08 -0.44
C VAL A 9 7.58 27.91 0.20
N VAL A 10 7.92 29.01 0.87
CA VAL A 10 6.92 29.93 1.44
C VAL A 10 6.15 30.67 0.33
N ALA A 11 6.82 31.03 -0.77
CA ALA A 11 6.16 31.64 -1.92
C ALA A 11 5.20 30.68 -2.65
N LEU A 12 5.53 29.38 -2.76
CA LEU A 12 4.62 28.38 -3.35
C LEU A 12 3.37 28.15 -2.51
N ILE A 13 3.51 28.07 -1.18
CA ILE A 13 2.37 27.93 -0.25
C ILE A 13 1.48 29.18 -0.31
N LEU A 14 2.07 30.38 -0.39
CA LEU A 14 1.31 31.63 -0.50
C LEU A 14 0.63 31.81 -1.87
N THR A 15 1.19 31.26 -2.95
CA THR A 15 0.58 31.37 -4.29
C THR A 15 -0.62 30.44 -4.46
N ILE A 16 -0.64 29.29 -3.78
CA ILE A 16 -1.83 28.42 -3.69
C ILE A 16 -2.93 29.09 -2.84
N ILE A 17 -2.56 29.90 -1.85
CA ILE A 17 -3.51 30.65 -1.00
C ILE A 17 -4.04 31.92 -1.70
N ALA A 18 -3.23 32.57 -2.56
CA ALA A 18 -3.59 33.85 -3.18
C ALA A 18 -4.54 33.73 -4.40
N LEU A 19 -4.70 32.55 -5.01
CA LEU A 19 -5.71 32.33 -6.05
C LEU A 19 -7.14 32.10 -5.51
N ALA A 20 -7.38 32.37 -4.22
CA ALA A 20 -8.66 32.14 -3.54
C ALA A 20 -9.34 33.42 -3.01
N VAL A 21 -8.86 34.63 -3.33
CA VAL A 21 -9.39 35.87 -2.70
C VAL A 21 -9.97 36.84 -3.73
N THR A 22 -11.05 36.43 -4.39
CA THR A 22 -12.14 37.33 -4.82
C THR A 22 -13.45 36.55 -4.95
N THR A 23 -13.95 35.97 -3.86
CA THR A 23 -15.33 35.48 -3.81
C THR A 23 -16.02 35.97 -2.55
N THR A 24 -17.27 36.38 -2.74
CA THR A 24 -18.23 36.85 -1.74
C THR A 24 -18.32 35.88 -0.55
N PRO A 25 -18.56 36.35 0.69
CA PRO A 25 -18.72 35.47 1.85
C PRO A 25 -19.99 34.63 1.67
N GLY A 26 -19.82 33.38 1.26
CA GLY A 26 -20.90 32.46 0.88
C GLY A 26 -20.41 31.31 0.00
N ASP A 27 -19.40 31.56 -0.83
CA ASP A 27 -18.74 30.53 -1.64
C ASP A 27 -17.37 30.19 -1.02
N ALA A 28 -17.38 29.43 0.07
CA ALA A 28 -16.19 28.68 0.44
C ALA A 28 -15.89 27.76 -0.74
N ASN A 29 -14.75 27.98 -1.41
CA ASN A 29 -14.27 27.17 -2.52
C ASN A 29 -14.19 25.69 -2.10
N ALA A 30 -15.29 24.96 -2.23
CA ALA A 30 -15.35 23.53 -1.99
C ALA A 30 -14.52 22.87 -3.09
N PHE A 31 -13.28 22.54 -2.78
CA PHE A 31 -12.51 21.70 -3.68
C PHE A 31 -13.22 20.34 -3.79
N ALA A 32 -13.30 19.80 -5.00
CA ALA A 32 -13.90 18.50 -5.21
C ALA A 32 -13.17 17.43 -4.37
N ILE A 33 -13.95 16.71 -3.56
CA ILE A 33 -13.46 15.62 -2.72
C ILE A 33 -13.44 14.34 -3.58
N ARG A 34 -12.30 13.66 -3.62
CA ARG A 34 -12.23 12.33 -4.24
C ARG A 34 -13.04 11.35 -3.40
N THR A 35 -13.86 10.52 -4.03
CA THR A 35 -14.53 9.39 -3.36
C THR A 35 -13.48 8.42 -2.81
N LEU A 36 -13.87 7.56 -1.86
CA LEU A 36 -12.95 6.55 -1.29
C LEU A 36 -12.72 5.39 -2.25
N ASP A 37 -13.75 4.98 -2.97
CA ASP A 37 -13.70 3.87 -3.91
C ASP A 37 -13.22 4.29 -5.32
N GLY A 38 -12.90 5.55 -5.55
CA GLY A 38 -12.46 6.08 -6.84
C GLY A 38 -13.59 6.33 -7.86
N SER A 39 -14.85 6.09 -7.49
CA SER A 39 -16.00 6.37 -8.35
C SER A 39 -16.14 7.86 -8.71
N GLY A 40 -16.68 8.16 -9.89
CA GLY A 40 -16.96 9.53 -10.34
C GLY A 40 -15.73 10.35 -10.71
N ASN A 41 -14.52 9.76 -10.69
CA ASN A 41 -13.28 10.45 -11.10
C ASN A 41 -13.32 10.82 -12.59
N ASN A 42 -13.74 9.89 -13.45
CA ASN A 42 -14.02 10.20 -14.85
C ASN A 42 -15.51 10.55 -15.02
N LEU A 43 -15.80 11.77 -15.47
CA LEU A 43 -17.18 12.27 -15.61
C LEU A 43 -18.00 11.57 -16.71
N ARG A 44 -17.33 11.02 -17.73
CA ARG A 44 -17.99 10.28 -18.83
C ARG A 44 -18.14 8.80 -18.53
N HIS A 45 -17.21 8.25 -17.74
CA HIS A 45 -17.18 6.85 -17.34
C HIS A 45 -16.99 6.73 -15.82
N PRO A 46 -18.03 7.00 -15.02
CA PRO A 46 -17.90 7.13 -13.56
C PRO A 46 -17.38 5.89 -12.83
N ALA A 47 -17.49 4.70 -13.43
CA ALA A 47 -17.01 3.45 -12.85
C ALA A 47 -15.55 3.10 -13.22
N TRP A 48 -14.90 3.85 -14.12
CA TRP A 48 -13.52 3.55 -14.48
C TRP A 48 -12.58 3.79 -13.30
N GLY A 49 -11.73 2.80 -13.02
CA GLY A 49 -10.80 2.80 -11.88
C GLY A 49 -11.48 2.67 -10.51
N GLN A 50 -12.80 2.45 -10.45
CA GLN A 50 -13.52 2.26 -9.20
C GLN A 50 -13.16 0.91 -8.56
N ALA A 51 -13.10 0.86 -7.23
CA ALA A 51 -13.01 -0.38 -6.48
C ALA A 51 -14.19 -1.32 -6.76
N GLY A 52 -13.94 -2.63 -6.68
CA GLY A 52 -14.95 -3.66 -6.97
C GLY A 52 -15.22 -3.86 -8.46
N THR A 53 -14.41 -3.29 -9.35
CA THR A 53 -14.52 -3.49 -10.80
C THR A 53 -13.55 -4.54 -11.32
N VAL A 54 -13.85 -5.10 -12.50
CA VAL A 54 -12.98 -6.10 -13.13
C VAL A 54 -11.67 -5.47 -13.59
N TYR A 55 -10.57 -6.22 -13.46
CA TYR A 55 -9.32 -5.83 -14.07
C TYR A 55 -9.45 -5.68 -15.59
N LEU A 56 -8.71 -4.72 -16.15
CA LEU A 56 -8.47 -4.67 -17.59
C LEU A 56 -7.63 -5.86 -18.05
N ARG A 57 -7.59 -6.08 -19.36
CA ARG A 57 -6.83 -7.13 -20.01
C ARG A 57 -5.99 -6.49 -21.11
N VAL A 58 -4.68 -6.70 -21.09
CA VAL A 58 -3.81 -6.30 -22.23
C VAL A 58 -3.89 -7.33 -23.37
N ALA A 59 -4.31 -8.56 -23.08
CA ALA A 59 -4.47 -9.64 -24.04
C ALA A 59 -5.70 -10.52 -23.72
N PRO A 60 -6.23 -11.29 -24.69
CA PRO A 60 -7.27 -12.28 -24.42
C PRO A 60 -6.87 -13.30 -23.35
N THR A 61 -7.84 -13.82 -22.60
CA THR A 61 -7.62 -14.84 -21.56
C THR A 61 -7.10 -16.15 -22.15
N ASN A 62 -6.16 -16.80 -21.46
CA ASN A 62 -5.63 -18.11 -21.82
C ASN A 62 -6.03 -19.20 -20.80
N TYR A 63 -7.28 -19.63 -20.84
CA TYR A 63 -7.77 -20.79 -20.07
C TYR A 63 -7.75 -22.04 -20.96
N ALA A 64 -7.51 -23.22 -20.38
CA ALA A 64 -7.37 -24.48 -21.12
C ALA A 64 -8.64 -24.86 -21.90
N ASP A 65 -9.82 -24.50 -21.37
CA ASP A 65 -11.13 -24.68 -21.99
C ASP A 65 -11.65 -23.38 -22.65
N GLY A 66 -10.83 -22.33 -22.70
CA GLY A 66 -11.23 -20.99 -23.13
C GLY A 66 -12.15 -20.25 -22.16
N ILE A 67 -12.52 -20.84 -21.01
CA ILE A 67 -13.51 -20.30 -20.08
C ILE A 67 -12.93 -20.10 -18.68
N SER A 68 -12.53 -21.17 -17.99
CA SER A 68 -12.08 -21.05 -16.60
C SER A 68 -11.12 -22.13 -16.16
N SER A 69 -10.93 -23.21 -16.90
CA SER A 69 -9.96 -24.26 -16.55
C SER A 69 -8.55 -23.71 -16.60
N MET A 70 -7.77 -23.93 -15.53
CA MET A 70 -6.38 -23.44 -15.47
C MET A 70 -5.55 -23.99 -16.64
N PRO A 71 -4.63 -23.19 -17.21
CA PRO A 71 -3.76 -23.66 -18.27
C PRO A 71 -2.89 -24.83 -17.80
N THR A 72 -2.54 -25.71 -18.73
CA THR A 72 -1.57 -26.79 -18.49
C THR A 72 -0.14 -26.28 -18.70
N GLY A 73 0.84 -26.97 -18.12
CA GLY A 73 2.24 -26.57 -18.21
C GLY A 73 3.12 -27.33 -17.23
N PRO A 74 4.43 -26.99 -17.17
CA PRO A 74 5.31 -27.52 -16.14
C PRO A 74 4.80 -27.14 -14.74
N SER A 75 5.18 -27.93 -13.73
CA SER A 75 4.93 -27.56 -12.34
C SER A 75 5.47 -26.16 -12.05
N VAL A 76 4.64 -25.29 -11.48
CA VAL A 76 5.06 -23.93 -11.10
C VAL A 76 6.16 -23.95 -10.04
N ARG A 77 6.18 -24.98 -9.18
CA ARG A 77 7.25 -25.15 -8.19
C ARG A 77 8.55 -25.61 -8.84
N TYR A 78 8.47 -26.51 -9.81
CA TYR A 78 9.63 -26.87 -10.63
C TYR A 78 10.22 -25.63 -11.32
N VAL A 79 9.39 -24.79 -11.96
CA VAL A 79 9.86 -23.54 -12.58
C VAL A 79 10.51 -22.63 -11.52
N SER A 80 9.92 -22.51 -10.33
CA SER A 80 10.48 -21.74 -9.22
C SER A 80 11.88 -22.21 -8.84
N ASN A 81 12.07 -23.51 -8.62
CA ASN A 81 13.36 -24.08 -8.23
C ASN A 81 14.43 -23.93 -9.32
N ARG A 82 14.07 -24.01 -10.60
CA ARG A 82 15.06 -23.96 -11.69
C ARG A 82 15.42 -22.54 -12.12
N ILE A 83 14.53 -21.57 -11.97
CA ILE A 83 14.72 -20.21 -12.48
C ILE A 83 15.07 -19.20 -11.37
N PHE A 84 14.42 -19.30 -10.22
CA PHE A 84 14.52 -18.29 -9.16
C PHE A 84 15.33 -18.76 -7.94
N ASN A 85 15.99 -19.91 -8.03
CA ASN A 85 16.83 -20.38 -6.93
C ASN A 85 18.12 -19.55 -6.84
N ASP A 86 18.10 -18.61 -5.91
CA ASP A 86 19.19 -17.70 -5.56
C ASP A 86 19.79 -18.04 -4.18
N VAL A 87 19.60 -19.27 -3.69
CA VAL A 87 20.12 -19.71 -2.40
C VAL A 87 21.63 -19.45 -2.30
N GLY A 88 22.02 -18.71 -1.26
CA GLY A 88 23.41 -18.35 -0.99
C GLY A 88 23.98 -17.28 -1.92
N GLN A 89 23.15 -16.62 -2.72
CA GLN A 89 23.55 -15.46 -3.53
C GLN A 89 23.11 -14.17 -2.85
N ASN A 90 24.01 -13.19 -2.80
CA ASN A 90 23.66 -11.82 -2.41
C ASN A 90 23.86 -10.89 -3.61
N ILE A 91 22.76 -10.56 -4.30
CA ILE A 91 22.79 -9.82 -5.57
C ILE A 91 22.39 -8.38 -5.31
N PHE A 92 23.37 -7.49 -5.23
CA PHE A 92 23.10 -6.07 -5.02
C PHE A 92 22.62 -5.38 -6.30
N SER A 93 21.77 -4.36 -6.14
CA SER A 93 21.39 -3.50 -7.26
C SER A 93 22.61 -2.81 -7.86
N LYS A 94 22.85 -3.06 -9.16
CA LYS A 94 23.92 -2.40 -9.93
C LYS A 94 23.75 -0.88 -10.03
N ASP A 95 22.52 -0.40 -9.86
CA ASP A 95 22.13 1.00 -10.00
C ASP A 95 22.07 1.70 -8.61
N GLY A 96 22.54 1.03 -7.55
CA GLY A 96 22.59 1.59 -6.19
C GLY A 96 21.22 1.80 -5.55
N ILE A 97 20.20 1.06 -6.01
CA ILE A 97 18.83 1.17 -5.49
C ILE A 97 18.76 0.59 -4.09
N THR A 98 18.31 1.42 -3.14
CA THR A 98 18.15 1.03 -1.74
C THR A 98 16.98 0.06 -1.55
N GLN A 99 16.99 -0.70 -0.46
CA GLN A 99 15.88 -1.59 -0.11
C GLN A 99 14.53 -0.87 0.05
N TRP A 100 14.53 0.45 0.32
CA TRP A 100 13.30 1.24 0.34
C TRP A 100 12.54 1.24 -0.99
N ALA A 101 13.18 0.90 -2.11
CA ALA A 101 12.49 0.77 -3.39
C ALA A 101 11.48 -0.39 -3.40
N TRP A 102 11.83 -1.58 -2.88
CA TRP A 102 10.87 -2.68 -2.81
C TRP A 102 9.75 -2.37 -1.82
N VAL A 103 10.07 -1.71 -0.71
CA VAL A 103 9.09 -1.29 0.30
C VAL A 103 8.11 -0.28 -0.30
N TRP A 104 8.61 0.74 -1.01
CA TRP A 104 7.77 1.71 -1.72
C TRP A 104 6.94 1.05 -2.82
N GLY A 105 7.53 0.14 -3.58
CA GLY A 105 6.84 -0.64 -4.62
C GLY A 105 5.66 -1.42 -4.04
N GLN A 106 5.86 -2.16 -2.95
CA GLN A 106 4.80 -2.87 -2.25
C GLN A 106 3.75 -1.92 -1.67
N PHE A 107 4.17 -0.85 -1.00
CA PHE A 107 3.25 0.16 -0.47
C PHE A 107 2.35 0.75 -1.56
N LEU A 108 2.89 1.00 -2.76
CA LEU A 108 2.13 1.51 -3.89
C LEU A 108 1.20 0.46 -4.51
N ASP A 109 1.64 -0.81 -4.64
CA ASP A 109 0.75 -1.91 -5.06
C ASP A 109 -0.50 -1.98 -4.18
N HIS A 110 -0.30 -1.78 -2.88
CA HIS A 110 -1.38 -1.81 -1.89
C HIS A 110 -2.31 -0.60 -1.98
N ASP A 111 -1.97 0.42 -2.77
CA ASP A 111 -2.80 1.60 -3.00
C ASP A 111 -3.77 1.42 -4.17
N PHE A 112 -3.38 0.65 -5.19
CA PHE A 112 -4.16 0.55 -6.43
C PHE A 112 -4.65 -0.86 -6.76
N GLY A 113 -4.13 -1.89 -6.09
CA GLY A 113 -4.28 -3.29 -6.51
C GLY A 113 -4.50 -4.26 -5.36
N LEU A 114 -5.65 -4.89 -5.33
CA LEU A 114 -5.91 -6.10 -4.55
C LEU A 114 -6.93 -6.93 -5.28
N ARG A 115 -6.58 -8.14 -5.70
CA ARG A 115 -7.59 -9.06 -6.24
C ARG A 115 -8.49 -9.53 -5.09
N ASP A 116 -9.73 -9.91 -5.36
CA ASP A 116 -10.54 -10.61 -4.36
C ASP A 116 -9.83 -11.90 -3.91
N GLU A 117 -9.30 -11.93 -2.69
CA GLU A 117 -8.46 -13.02 -2.18
C GLU A 117 -9.23 -14.11 -1.45
N ARG A 118 -10.58 -14.02 -1.39
CA ARG A 118 -11.39 -15.08 -0.76
C ARG A 118 -11.11 -16.43 -1.44
N PRO A 119 -10.71 -17.48 -0.69
CA PRO A 119 -10.46 -18.78 -1.30
C PRO A 119 -11.72 -19.30 -2.00
N ALA A 120 -11.66 -19.54 -3.31
CA ALA A 120 -12.81 -20.04 -4.08
C ALA A 120 -12.64 -21.49 -4.53
N GLU A 121 -11.51 -21.80 -5.19
CA GLU A 121 -11.22 -23.15 -5.68
C GLU A 121 -9.87 -23.61 -5.19
N ASN A 122 -9.84 -24.66 -4.37
CA ASN A 122 -8.59 -25.24 -3.90
C ASN A 122 -7.80 -25.82 -5.07
N ALA A 123 -6.55 -25.41 -5.22
CA ALA A 123 -5.68 -25.81 -6.32
C ALA A 123 -4.22 -25.94 -5.82
N PRO A 124 -3.98 -26.79 -4.81
CA PRO A 124 -2.69 -26.86 -4.13
C PRO A 124 -1.55 -27.14 -5.12
N ILE A 125 -0.42 -26.48 -4.91
CA ILE A 125 0.75 -26.63 -5.76
C ILE A 125 1.47 -27.90 -5.33
N PRO A 126 1.63 -28.90 -6.23
CA PRO A 126 2.33 -30.14 -5.89
C PRO A 126 3.77 -29.87 -5.47
N PHE A 127 4.19 -30.58 -4.43
CA PHE A 127 5.56 -30.56 -3.93
C PHE A 127 6.25 -31.87 -4.30
N ASP A 128 7.47 -31.78 -4.83
CA ASP A 128 8.26 -32.96 -5.21
C ASP A 128 9.33 -33.20 -4.14
N GLN A 129 9.09 -34.15 -3.23
CA GLN A 129 10.04 -34.53 -2.19
C GLN A 129 11.36 -35.10 -2.75
N ALA A 130 11.40 -35.51 -4.03
CA ALA A 130 12.59 -36.02 -4.67
C ALA A 130 13.39 -34.93 -5.41
N ASP A 131 12.89 -33.69 -5.54
CA ASP A 131 13.64 -32.60 -6.17
C ASP A 131 14.76 -32.14 -5.22
N PRO A 132 16.05 -32.27 -5.60
CA PRO A 132 17.17 -31.91 -4.72
C PRO A 132 17.23 -30.42 -4.37
N LEU A 133 16.47 -29.57 -5.08
CA LEU A 133 16.35 -28.14 -4.75
C LEU A 133 15.29 -27.87 -3.66
N GLU A 134 14.53 -28.88 -3.24
CA GLU A 134 13.54 -28.77 -2.17
C GLU A 134 14.15 -29.16 -0.81
N ALA A 135 14.81 -28.19 -0.18
CA ALA A 135 15.56 -28.42 1.06
C ALA A 135 14.75 -28.25 2.36
N PHE A 136 13.46 -27.88 2.29
CA PHE A 136 12.62 -27.70 3.48
C PHE A 136 11.68 -28.90 3.71
N ALA A 137 11.45 -29.25 4.98
CA ALA A 137 10.49 -30.27 5.35
C ALA A 137 9.07 -29.78 5.03
N ASN A 138 8.37 -30.48 4.12
CA ASN A 138 6.97 -30.23 3.84
C ASN A 138 6.10 -31.36 4.43
N ASP A 139 5.64 -31.15 5.65
CA ASP A 139 4.76 -32.10 6.37
C ASP A 139 3.31 -32.09 5.85
N LEU A 140 2.97 -31.14 4.96
CA LEU A 140 1.63 -30.96 4.40
C LEU A 140 1.44 -31.61 3.02
N GLY A 141 2.53 -32.06 2.38
CA GLY A 141 2.50 -32.74 1.08
C GLY A 141 2.22 -31.84 -0.14
N ALA A 142 1.84 -30.57 0.07
CA ALA A 142 1.65 -29.58 -0.98
C ALA A 142 1.82 -28.15 -0.44
N ILE A 143 2.03 -27.19 -1.33
CA ILE A 143 1.97 -25.76 -0.99
C ILE A 143 0.53 -25.29 -1.17
N GLY A 144 -0.03 -24.68 -0.12
CA GLY A 144 -1.41 -24.17 -0.15
C GLY A 144 -1.59 -23.12 -1.23
N PHE A 145 -2.58 -23.34 -2.10
CA PHE A 145 -2.99 -22.38 -3.13
C PHE A 145 -4.46 -22.57 -3.42
N ALA A 146 -5.17 -21.44 -3.55
CA ALA A 146 -6.54 -21.42 -4.03
C ALA A 146 -6.67 -20.37 -5.12
N ARG A 147 -7.49 -20.65 -6.13
CA ARG A 147 -7.88 -19.65 -7.10
C ARG A 147 -8.77 -18.63 -6.41
N THR A 148 -8.55 -17.36 -6.75
CA THR A 148 -9.43 -16.24 -6.39
C THR A 148 -10.82 -16.46 -6.99
N PRO A 149 -11.89 -15.87 -6.46
CA PRO A 149 -13.23 -15.99 -7.02
C PRO A 149 -13.29 -15.48 -8.47
N ALA A 150 -14.20 -16.03 -9.26
CA ALA A 150 -14.55 -15.44 -10.54
C ALA A 150 -15.33 -14.14 -10.30
N ALA A 151 -15.09 -13.12 -11.12
CA ALA A 151 -15.94 -11.94 -11.12
C ALA A 151 -17.41 -12.35 -11.42
N PRO A 152 -18.41 -11.70 -10.79
CA PRO A 152 -19.82 -12.02 -11.03
C PRO A 152 -20.17 -12.05 -12.52
N GLY A 153 -20.85 -13.12 -12.96
CA GLY A 153 -21.25 -13.30 -14.36
C GLY A 153 -20.16 -13.84 -15.30
N THR A 154 -18.99 -14.23 -14.77
CA THR A 154 -17.88 -14.79 -15.56
C THR A 154 -17.48 -16.21 -15.11
N GLY A 155 -16.77 -16.94 -15.97
CA GLY A 155 -16.17 -18.24 -15.63
C GLY A 155 -17.08 -19.47 -15.82
N VAL A 156 -18.29 -19.28 -16.35
CA VAL A 156 -19.24 -20.37 -16.69
C VAL A 156 -19.48 -20.46 -18.20
N THR A 157 -20.01 -19.39 -18.81
CA THR A 157 -20.25 -19.31 -20.26
C THR A 157 -19.39 -18.25 -20.95
N THR A 158 -18.74 -17.40 -20.17
CA THR A 158 -17.79 -16.37 -20.60
C THR A 158 -16.47 -16.56 -19.88
N PRO A 159 -15.33 -16.15 -20.48
CA PRO A 159 -14.04 -16.32 -19.83
C PRO A 159 -13.97 -15.65 -18.45
N ARG A 160 -13.40 -16.35 -17.47
CA ARG A 160 -13.30 -15.94 -16.08
C ARG A 160 -12.52 -14.62 -15.96
N GLN A 161 -13.06 -13.69 -15.19
CA GLN A 161 -12.39 -12.45 -14.81
C GLN A 161 -12.14 -12.41 -13.30
N GLN A 162 -11.32 -11.45 -12.87
CA GLN A 162 -11.01 -11.19 -11.46
C GLN A 162 -11.36 -9.74 -11.15
N VAL A 163 -11.72 -9.47 -9.90
CA VAL A 163 -12.11 -8.16 -9.42
C VAL A 163 -10.94 -7.52 -8.69
N ASN A 164 -10.68 -6.24 -8.95
CA ASN A 164 -9.88 -5.39 -8.08
C ASN A 164 -10.77 -4.87 -6.94
N THR A 165 -10.43 -5.15 -5.70
CA THR A 165 -11.16 -4.68 -4.51
C THR A 165 -10.71 -3.31 -4.04
N LEU A 166 -9.67 -2.72 -4.65
CA LEU A 166 -9.22 -1.35 -4.43
C LEU A 166 -9.53 -0.44 -5.63
N SER A 167 -9.49 0.88 -5.40
CA SER A 167 -9.50 1.85 -6.49
C SER A 167 -8.23 1.65 -7.34
N SER A 168 -8.24 1.94 -8.64
CA SER A 168 -7.04 1.81 -9.49
C SER A 168 -6.17 3.07 -9.48
N TYR A 169 -6.49 4.05 -8.63
CA TYR A 169 -5.80 5.33 -8.57
C TYR A 169 -4.68 5.27 -7.54
N ILE A 170 -3.63 6.07 -7.74
CA ILE A 170 -2.70 6.41 -6.67
C ILE A 170 -3.33 7.54 -5.88
N ASP A 171 -4.06 7.23 -4.83
CA ASP A 171 -4.86 8.19 -4.05
C ASP A 171 -4.75 8.03 -2.52
N GLY A 172 -3.86 7.14 -2.06
CA GLY A 172 -3.65 6.86 -0.64
C GLY A 172 -4.74 5.98 -0.02
N SER A 173 -5.53 5.26 -0.82
CA SER A 173 -6.45 4.22 -0.34
C SER A 173 -5.78 3.22 0.62
N ASN A 174 -4.48 2.96 0.48
CA ASN A 174 -3.74 2.12 1.43
C ASN A 174 -3.62 2.70 2.86
N ILE A 175 -3.84 4.01 3.02
CA ILE A 175 -3.88 4.73 4.30
C ILE A 175 -5.33 4.93 4.76
N TYR A 176 -6.22 5.32 3.84
CA TYR A 176 -7.59 5.77 4.16
C TYR A 176 -8.66 4.68 4.00
N GLY A 177 -8.38 3.63 3.25
CA GLY A 177 -9.33 2.61 2.83
C GLY A 177 -10.23 3.08 1.69
N VAL A 178 -10.89 2.11 1.05
CA VAL A 178 -11.94 2.33 0.04
C VAL A 178 -13.35 2.21 0.59
N ASP A 179 -13.49 1.79 1.86
CA ASP A 179 -14.75 1.56 2.55
C ASP A 179 -14.97 2.62 3.65
N PRO A 180 -16.15 3.27 3.72
CA PRO A 180 -16.40 4.32 4.70
C PRO A 180 -16.39 3.83 6.15
N ASN A 181 -16.81 2.58 6.43
CA ASN A 181 -16.80 2.05 7.80
C ASN A 181 -15.37 1.83 8.30
N ARG A 182 -14.47 1.34 7.41
CA ARG A 182 -13.04 1.26 7.69
C ARG A 182 -12.47 2.64 7.98
N LEU A 183 -12.77 3.64 7.16
CA LEU A 183 -12.26 5.00 7.37
C LEU A 183 -12.76 5.60 8.70
N GLU A 184 -14.06 5.47 9.00
CA GLU A 184 -14.63 5.92 10.27
C GLU A 184 -13.91 5.28 11.46
N TRP A 185 -13.65 3.96 11.41
CA TRP A 185 -12.90 3.28 12.45
C TRP A 185 -11.47 3.84 12.62
N LEU A 186 -10.82 4.20 11.51
CA LEU A 186 -9.48 4.78 11.48
C LEU A 186 -9.42 6.25 11.93
N ARG A 187 -10.53 7.00 11.90
CA ARG A 187 -10.56 8.42 12.30
C ARG A 187 -10.76 8.58 13.81
N VAL A 188 -10.18 9.62 14.39
CA VAL A 188 -10.46 9.99 15.79
C VAL A 188 -11.92 10.44 15.90
N GLY A 189 -12.72 9.76 16.71
CA GLY A 189 -14.15 10.02 16.89
C GLY A 189 -14.93 8.74 17.21
N PRO A 190 -16.27 8.82 17.32
CA PRO A 190 -17.10 7.63 17.48
C PRO A 190 -17.10 6.77 16.19
N VAL A 191 -17.59 5.55 16.33
CA VAL A 191 -17.88 4.64 15.21
C VAL A 191 -19.36 4.31 15.33
N ASP A 192 -20.19 5.13 14.69
CA ASP A 192 -21.65 5.09 14.79
C ASP A 192 -22.36 5.20 13.44
N GLY A 193 -21.61 5.19 12.33
CA GLY A 193 -22.10 5.31 10.97
C GLY A 193 -22.29 6.76 10.52
N ASP A 194 -21.90 7.75 11.34
CA ASP A 194 -21.99 9.17 11.01
C ASP A 194 -20.60 9.81 10.97
N MET A 195 -19.98 9.78 9.79
CA MET A 195 -18.64 10.33 9.61
C MET A 195 -18.55 11.86 9.84
N SER A 196 -19.68 12.57 9.91
CA SER A 196 -19.71 14.03 10.11
C SER A 196 -19.29 14.46 11.53
N ASN A 197 -19.34 13.53 12.49
CA ASN A 197 -18.97 13.76 13.88
C ASN A 197 -17.51 13.35 14.19
N ASN A 198 -16.77 12.80 13.21
CA ASN A 198 -15.37 12.44 13.39
C ASN A 198 -14.46 13.68 13.32
N GLY A 199 -13.38 13.62 14.09
CA GLY A 199 -12.28 14.56 14.03
C GLY A 199 -11.49 14.47 12.72
N ALA A 200 -10.59 15.44 12.56
CA ALA A 200 -9.75 15.58 11.37
C ALA A 200 -8.58 14.60 11.31
N ARG A 201 -8.23 13.94 12.43
CA ARG A 201 -7.03 13.13 12.56
C ARG A 201 -7.31 11.65 12.37
N LEU A 202 -6.32 10.93 11.86
CA LEU A 202 -6.26 9.48 11.97
C LEU A 202 -5.89 9.09 13.40
N MET A 203 -6.49 8.01 13.89
CA MET A 203 -6.19 7.42 15.19
C MET A 203 -4.78 6.85 15.16
N LEU A 204 -3.95 7.28 16.11
CA LEU A 204 -2.63 6.71 16.40
C LEU A 204 -2.53 6.44 17.89
N THR A 205 -1.65 5.53 18.27
CA THR A 205 -1.29 5.30 19.67
C THR A 205 -0.60 6.53 20.27
N ALA A 206 -0.41 6.56 21.60
CA ALA A 206 0.31 7.63 22.29
C ALA A 206 1.78 7.81 21.81
N ASN A 207 2.36 6.79 21.19
CA ASN A 207 3.71 6.83 20.60
C ASN A 207 3.67 6.98 19.07
N ASP A 208 2.57 7.49 18.53
CA ASP A 208 2.33 7.73 17.11
C ASP A 208 2.42 6.49 16.20
N PHE A 209 2.28 5.27 16.73
CA PHE A 209 2.12 4.06 15.90
C PHE A 209 0.68 3.87 15.45
N LEU A 210 0.48 3.13 14.35
CA LEU A 210 -0.84 2.67 13.94
C LEU A 210 -1.59 1.97 15.07
N PRO A 211 -2.92 2.11 15.14
CA PRO A 211 -3.72 1.47 16.17
C PRO A 211 -3.72 -0.05 15.96
N ARG A 212 -3.78 -0.80 17.06
CA ARG A 212 -4.03 -2.25 16.99
C ARG A 212 -5.52 -2.54 16.94
N VAL A 213 -5.90 -3.75 16.57
CA VAL A 213 -7.31 -4.19 16.53
C VAL A 213 -8.06 -3.91 17.84
N GLY A 214 -7.40 -4.02 18.99
CA GLY A 214 -8.00 -3.72 20.30
C GLY A 214 -8.05 -2.22 20.69
N ALA A 215 -7.66 -1.29 19.82
CA ALA A 215 -7.56 0.13 20.16
C ALA A 215 -8.90 0.77 20.59
N ARG A 216 -10.03 0.18 20.18
CA ARG A 216 -11.38 0.59 20.57
C ARG A 216 -12.03 -0.30 21.63
N GLY A 217 -11.22 -1.07 22.38
CA GLY A 217 -11.68 -1.91 23.49
C GLY A 217 -12.16 -3.31 23.08
N ASP A 218 -12.80 -3.44 21.91
CA ASP A 218 -13.26 -4.72 21.36
C ASP A 218 -12.60 -5.02 20.00
N PRO A 219 -11.64 -5.97 19.94
CA PRO A 219 -11.00 -6.39 18.70
C PRO A 219 -11.93 -6.88 17.60
N SER A 220 -13.14 -7.37 17.92
CA SER A 220 -14.10 -7.86 16.93
C SER A 220 -14.74 -6.74 16.10
N THR A 221 -14.63 -5.50 16.58
CA THR A 221 -15.11 -4.30 15.87
C THR A 221 -14.09 -3.73 14.90
N ALA A 222 -12.84 -4.21 14.93
CA ALA A 222 -11.79 -3.73 14.05
C ALA A 222 -12.00 -4.20 12.60
N PRO A 223 -11.68 -3.36 11.60
CA PRO A 223 -11.57 -3.79 10.23
C PRO A 223 -10.65 -5.02 10.11
N ALA A 224 -11.04 -5.99 9.28
CA ALA A 224 -10.25 -7.18 9.04
C ALA A 224 -8.85 -6.82 8.50
N MET A 225 -7.84 -7.54 8.96
CA MET A 225 -6.45 -7.40 8.54
C MET A 225 -5.89 -8.79 8.22
N ASP A 226 -5.02 -8.88 7.24
CA ASP A 226 -4.37 -10.13 6.90
C ASP A 226 -3.37 -10.50 8.00
N LEU A 227 -3.38 -11.78 8.35
CA LEU A 227 -2.54 -12.35 9.39
C LEU A 227 -1.55 -13.30 8.75
N MET A 228 -0.26 -12.95 8.84
CA MET A 228 0.82 -13.76 8.28
C MET A 228 1.91 -13.99 9.33
N GLY A 229 2.68 -15.07 9.13
CA GLY A 229 3.80 -15.43 9.99
C GLY A 229 3.40 -15.50 11.48
N PRO A 230 4.21 -14.94 12.40
CA PRO A 230 3.92 -14.97 13.83
C PRO A 230 2.58 -14.32 14.24
N LEU A 231 2.04 -13.39 13.44
CA LEU A 231 0.77 -12.74 13.74
C LEU A 231 -0.42 -13.70 13.72
N VAL A 232 -0.32 -14.83 13.00
CA VAL A 232 -1.34 -15.89 13.03
C VAL A 232 -1.55 -16.42 14.46
N GLY A 233 -0.48 -16.56 15.24
CA GLY A 233 -0.55 -16.98 16.65
C GLY A 233 -0.88 -15.85 17.63
N THR A 234 -0.82 -14.59 17.18
CA THR A 234 -1.09 -13.41 18.03
C THR A 234 -1.92 -12.35 17.29
N PRO A 235 -3.14 -12.66 16.84
CA PRO A 235 -3.96 -11.77 16.01
C PRO A 235 -4.23 -10.41 16.66
N ASN A 236 -4.36 -10.37 17.99
CA ASN A 236 -4.57 -9.14 18.76
C ASN A 236 -3.40 -8.13 18.68
N ARG A 237 -2.25 -8.53 18.10
CA ARG A 237 -1.10 -7.65 17.88
C ARG A 237 -1.12 -6.95 16.52
N ALA A 238 -1.99 -7.35 15.60
CA ALA A 238 -2.11 -6.73 14.29
C ALA A 238 -2.44 -5.24 14.41
N VAL A 239 -1.74 -4.42 13.63
CA VAL A 239 -2.10 -3.01 13.43
C VAL A 239 -3.19 -2.90 12.37
N VAL A 240 -3.95 -1.81 12.39
CA VAL A 240 -5.04 -1.54 11.45
C VAL A 240 -4.67 -0.33 10.60
N ALA A 241 -4.88 -0.44 9.29
CA ALA A 241 -4.63 0.59 8.29
C ALA A 241 -5.72 0.57 7.20
N GLY A 242 -5.59 1.45 6.19
CA GLY A 242 -6.50 1.49 5.05
C GLY A 242 -6.51 0.20 4.22
N ASP A 243 -5.34 -0.34 3.92
CA ASP A 243 -5.19 -1.66 3.26
C ASP A 243 -5.00 -2.79 4.29
N VAL A 244 -5.53 -3.98 3.97
CA VAL A 244 -5.55 -5.16 4.86
C VAL A 244 -4.18 -5.82 5.06
N ARG A 245 -3.24 -5.59 4.14
CA ARG A 245 -1.91 -6.22 4.11
C ARG A 245 -0.84 -5.39 4.82
N ALA A 246 -1.20 -4.33 5.55
CA ALA A 246 -0.24 -3.45 6.23
C ALA A 246 0.69 -4.16 7.23
N ASN A 247 0.38 -5.40 7.63
CA ASN A 247 1.12 -6.22 8.57
C ASN A 247 2.05 -7.26 7.92
N GLU A 248 2.15 -7.33 6.58
CA GLU A 248 2.93 -8.38 5.90
C GLU A 248 4.42 -8.37 6.27
N ASN A 249 5.00 -7.19 6.49
CA ASN A 249 6.35 -7.01 6.99
C ASN A 249 6.53 -5.65 7.68
N ILE A 250 7.58 -5.53 8.48
CA ILE A 250 7.83 -4.35 9.33
C ILE A 250 8.12 -3.08 8.54
N ALA A 251 8.77 -3.17 7.38
CA ALA A 251 9.13 -2.02 6.56
C ALA A 251 7.88 -1.41 5.90
N LEU A 252 6.97 -2.26 5.42
CA LEU A 252 5.65 -1.86 4.94
C LEU A 252 4.83 -1.19 6.05
N THR A 253 4.75 -1.82 7.23
CA THR A 253 4.07 -1.23 8.40
C THR A 253 4.64 0.15 8.76
N ALA A 254 5.96 0.34 8.60
CA ALA A 254 6.60 1.62 8.83
C ALA A 254 6.15 2.70 7.82
N LEU A 255 5.98 2.37 6.53
CA LEU A 255 5.43 3.31 5.54
C LEU A 255 3.97 3.68 5.81
N HIS A 256 3.11 2.71 6.15
CA HIS A 256 1.74 3.02 6.56
C HIS A 256 1.71 3.95 7.78
N THR A 257 2.58 3.70 8.77
CA THR A 257 2.71 4.55 9.95
C THR A 257 3.21 5.94 9.59
N LEU A 258 4.21 6.04 8.71
CA LEU A 258 4.80 7.30 8.25
C LEU A 258 3.73 8.20 7.62
N PHE A 259 2.95 7.68 6.68
CA PHE A 259 1.93 8.50 6.00
C PHE A 259 0.72 8.81 6.89
N ALA A 260 0.38 7.96 7.86
CA ALA A 260 -0.62 8.30 8.87
C ALA A 260 -0.13 9.44 9.79
N ARG A 261 1.16 9.46 10.15
CA ARG A 261 1.79 10.58 10.86
C ARG A 261 1.82 11.84 10.01
N GLU A 262 2.15 11.72 8.72
CA GLU A 262 2.18 12.86 7.79
C GLU A 262 0.81 13.50 7.65
N HIS A 263 -0.25 12.70 7.51
CA HIS A 263 -1.62 13.19 7.57
C HIS A 263 -1.86 14.02 8.85
N ASN A 264 -1.55 13.46 10.02
CA ASN A 264 -1.76 14.13 11.31
C ASN A 264 -0.87 15.38 11.50
N ARG A 265 0.32 15.42 10.87
CA ARG A 265 1.21 16.58 10.81
C ARG A 265 0.61 17.70 9.97
N ILE A 266 0.09 17.37 8.78
CA ILE A 266 -0.60 18.33 7.90
C ILE A 266 -1.83 18.88 8.61
N VAL A 267 -2.70 18.03 9.19
CA VAL A 267 -3.87 18.45 9.96
C VAL A 267 -3.51 19.44 11.07
N ALA A 268 -2.42 19.20 11.79
CA ALA A 268 -1.95 20.09 12.86
C ALA A 268 -1.44 21.45 12.36
N SER A 269 -1.01 21.53 11.10
CA SER A 269 -0.54 22.77 10.47
C SER A 269 -1.68 23.63 9.88
N LEU A 270 -2.88 23.07 9.72
CA LEU A 270 -4.03 23.76 9.15
C LEU A 270 -4.73 24.67 10.18
N PRO A 271 -5.31 25.80 9.74
CA PRO A 271 -5.96 26.75 10.64
C PRO A 271 -7.19 26.13 11.32
N SER A 272 -7.40 26.49 12.59
CA SER A 272 -8.54 26.02 13.39
C SER A 272 -9.89 26.59 12.94
N SER A 273 -9.90 27.56 12.03
CA SER A 273 -11.12 28.10 11.42
C SER A 273 -11.78 27.12 10.44
N LEU A 274 -11.03 26.15 9.93
CA LEU A 274 -11.57 25.07 9.11
C LEU A 274 -12.24 24.02 9.99
N SER A 275 -13.34 23.48 9.50
CA SER A 275 -14.01 22.32 10.11
C SER A 275 -13.10 21.11 10.20
N ALA A 276 -13.50 20.10 10.99
CA ALA A 276 -12.78 18.84 11.06
C ALA A 276 -12.71 18.14 9.70
N GLU A 277 -13.81 18.15 8.96
CA GLU A 277 -13.90 17.50 7.65
C GLU A 277 -13.05 18.21 6.59
N GLU A 278 -13.08 19.54 6.54
CA GLU A 278 -12.21 20.29 5.61
C GLU A 278 -10.74 20.00 5.86
N ARG A 279 -10.30 19.98 7.13
CA ARG A 279 -8.91 19.65 7.46
C ARG A 279 -8.53 18.22 7.09
N PHE A 280 -9.42 17.27 7.33
CA PHE A 280 -9.22 15.87 6.94
C PHE A 280 -9.03 15.73 5.43
N GLN A 281 -9.93 16.33 4.63
CA GLN A 281 -9.91 16.21 3.17
C GLN A 281 -8.73 16.95 2.54
N ILE A 282 -8.32 18.11 3.11
CA ILE A 282 -7.10 18.79 2.68
C ILE A 282 -5.88 17.91 2.94
N ALA A 283 -5.75 17.34 4.15
CA ALA A 283 -4.62 16.48 4.48
C ALA A 283 -4.59 15.21 3.61
N ARG A 284 -5.74 14.54 3.42
CA ARG A 284 -5.88 13.40 2.50
C ARG A 284 -5.43 13.74 1.08
N ARG A 285 -5.86 14.90 0.56
CA ARG A 285 -5.48 15.37 -0.78
C ARG A 285 -3.98 15.63 -0.90
N VAL A 286 -3.37 16.25 0.09
CA VAL A 286 -1.92 16.55 0.09
C VAL A 286 -1.11 15.25 0.16
N VAL A 287 -1.45 14.33 1.07
CA VAL A 287 -0.78 13.02 1.16
C VAL A 287 -0.87 12.24 -0.14
N GLY A 288 -2.05 12.18 -0.78
CA GLY A 288 -2.18 11.54 -2.09
C GLY A 288 -1.29 12.19 -3.16
N ALA A 289 -1.15 13.53 -3.13
CA ALA A 289 -0.25 14.24 -4.03
C ALA A 289 1.24 13.97 -3.73
N GLU A 290 1.63 13.82 -2.47
CA GLU A 290 3.00 13.45 -2.09
C GLU A 290 3.36 12.04 -2.59
N ILE A 291 2.46 11.07 -2.43
CA ILE A 291 2.64 9.69 -2.93
C ILE A 291 2.79 9.71 -4.45
N GLN A 292 1.91 10.43 -5.16
CA GLN A 292 2.03 10.61 -6.62
C GLN A 292 3.36 11.26 -7.00
N TYR A 293 3.73 12.35 -6.34
CA TYR A 293 4.96 13.09 -6.65
C TYR A 293 6.21 12.23 -6.45
N ILE A 294 6.33 11.54 -5.31
CA ILE A 294 7.45 10.63 -5.03
C ILE A 294 7.48 9.52 -6.08
N THR A 295 6.33 8.93 -6.40
CA THR A 295 6.23 7.85 -7.38
C THR A 295 6.73 8.27 -8.76
N TYR A 296 6.18 9.35 -9.31
CA TYR A 296 6.44 9.77 -10.68
C TYR A 296 7.79 10.48 -10.86
N THR A 297 8.32 11.14 -9.83
CA THR A 297 9.54 11.95 -9.96
C THR A 297 10.79 11.33 -9.36
N GLN A 298 10.64 10.38 -8.41
CA GLN A 298 11.78 9.77 -7.72
C GLN A 298 11.81 8.26 -7.97
N PHE A 299 10.75 7.55 -7.61
CA PHE A 299 10.72 6.09 -7.62
C PHE A 299 10.81 5.51 -9.04
N LEU A 300 9.92 5.89 -9.96
CA LEU A 300 9.93 5.38 -11.33
C LEU A 300 11.26 5.72 -12.05
N PRO A 301 11.79 6.96 -12.01
CA PRO A 301 13.09 7.25 -12.60
C PRO A 301 14.25 6.47 -11.98
N ALA A 302 14.25 6.24 -10.66
CA ALA A 302 15.28 5.42 -10.00
C ALA A 302 15.27 3.97 -10.52
N LEU A 303 14.10 3.44 -10.87
CA LEU A 303 13.98 2.12 -11.53
C LEU A 303 14.27 2.15 -13.05
N GLY A 304 14.74 3.28 -13.58
CA GLY A 304 15.02 3.45 -15.01
C GLY A 304 13.77 3.66 -15.87
N VAL A 305 12.61 3.92 -15.25
CA VAL A 305 11.36 4.19 -15.96
C VAL A 305 11.22 5.69 -16.21
N GLY A 306 11.49 6.10 -17.45
CA GLY A 306 11.23 7.46 -17.94
C GLY A 306 9.83 7.54 -18.57
N LEU A 307 9.02 8.48 -18.09
CA LEU A 307 7.71 8.78 -18.67
C LEU A 307 7.76 10.11 -19.43
N ASP A 308 6.90 10.23 -20.45
CA ASP A 308 6.72 11.48 -21.16
C ASP A 308 6.18 12.58 -20.23
N PRO A 309 6.48 13.87 -20.50
CA PRO A 309 5.94 14.98 -19.72
C PRO A 309 4.40 14.94 -19.66
N TYR A 310 3.84 15.24 -18.49
CA TYR A 310 2.39 15.28 -18.33
C TYR A 310 1.76 16.41 -19.16
N HIS A 311 0.82 16.05 -20.04
CA HIS A 311 0.14 16.99 -20.95
C HIS A 311 -1.26 17.43 -20.47
N GLY A 312 -1.65 17.06 -19.25
CA GLY A 312 -2.97 17.33 -18.70
C GLY A 312 -3.87 16.10 -18.65
N TYR A 313 -5.04 16.27 -18.04
CA TYR A 313 -6.01 15.18 -17.88
C TYR A 313 -6.68 14.84 -19.21
N ASP A 314 -6.62 13.58 -19.60
CA ASP A 314 -7.33 13.04 -20.76
C ASP A 314 -8.53 12.20 -20.30
N PRO A 315 -9.79 12.64 -20.52
CA PRO A 315 -10.98 11.92 -20.11
C PRO A 315 -11.24 10.65 -20.92
N THR A 316 -10.44 10.36 -21.95
CA THR A 316 -10.58 9.16 -22.79
C THR A 316 -9.71 8.00 -22.32
N VAL A 317 -8.75 8.25 -21.42
CA VAL A 317 -7.91 7.21 -20.81
C VAL A 317 -8.74 6.43 -19.78
N ASN A 318 -8.71 5.11 -19.88
CA ASN A 318 -9.26 4.22 -18.87
C ASN A 318 -8.18 3.88 -17.81
N PRO A 319 -8.27 4.39 -16.58
CA PRO A 319 -7.29 4.16 -15.52
C PRO A 319 -7.45 2.81 -14.81
N GLY A 320 -8.35 1.92 -15.26
CA GLY A 320 -8.50 0.60 -14.64
C GLY A 320 -7.20 -0.19 -14.62
N LEU A 321 -6.88 -0.83 -13.49
CA LEU A 321 -5.69 -1.67 -13.39
C LEU A 321 -5.82 -2.89 -14.31
N SER A 322 -4.77 -3.25 -15.03
CA SER A 322 -4.77 -4.49 -15.83
C SER A 322 -4.39 -5.70 -14.99
N ASN A 323 -4.95 -6.86 -15.34
CA ASN A 323 -4.67 -8.12 -14.69
C ASN A 323 -3.18 -8.46 -14.81
N GLU A 324 -2.60 -8.21 -15.98
CA GLU A 324 -1.21 -8.50 -16.28
C GLU A 324 -0.26 -7.62 -15.46
N PHE A 325 -0.58 -6.33 -15.28
CA PHE A 325 0.21 -5.46 -14.41
C PHE A 325 0.12 -5.88 -12.94
N ALA A 326 -1.10 -6.10 -12.43
CA ALA A 326 -1.35 -6.47 -11.04
C ALA A 326 -0.74 -7.83 -10.65
N VAL A 327 -0.71 -8.78 -11.59
CA VAL A 327 -0.30 -10.16 -11.28
C VAL A 327 1.13 -10.47 -11.71
N VAL A 328 1.68 -9.78 -12.70
CA VAL A 328 3.03 -10.07 -13.22
C VAL A 328 3.90 -8.82 -13.25
N GLY A 329 3.40 -7.74 -13.85
CA GLY A 329 4.20 -6.56 -14.17
C GLY A 329 4.73 -5.79 -12.96
N TYR A 330 4.02 -5.82 -11.82
CA TYR A 330 4.33 -5.01 -10.65
C TYR A 330 4.65 -5.83 -9.39
N ARG A 331 5.19 -7.04 -9.56
CA ARG A 331 5.68 -7.84 -8.42
C ARG A 331 7.12 -7.47 -8.09
N ALA A 332 7.30 -6.56 -7.13
CA ALA A 332 8.59 -6.08 -6.62
C ALA A 332 9.48 -7.15 -5.93
N HIS A 333 9.10 -8.43 -6.02
CA HIS A 333 9.67 -9.52 -5.23
C HIS A 333 11.14 -9.82 -5.55
N SER A 334 11.61 -9.52 -6.76
CA SER A 334 13.00 -9.72 -7.17
C SER A 334 13.98 -8.71 -6.55
N MET A 335 13.49 -7.69 -5.86
CA MET A 335 14.30 -6.68 -5.19
C MET A 335 14.41 -6.92 -3.68
N ILE A 336 13.76 -7.96 -3.15
CA ILE A 336 13.76 -8.29 -1.73
C ILE A 336 15.06 -9.04 -1.41
N HIS A 337 15.77 -8.59 -0.38
CA HIS A 337 16.92 -9.30 0.18
C HIS A 337 16.54 -10.05 1.46
N GLY A 338 17.35 -11.05 1.83
CA GLY A 338 17.11 -11.87 3.03
C GLY A 338 17.28 -11.14 4.35
N GLU A 339 17.92 -9.97 4.35
CA GLU A 339 18.21 -9.14 5.52
C GLU A 339 17.75 -7.71 5.23
N PHE A 340 17.23 -7.01 6.25
CA PHE A 340 16.80 -5.62 6.16
C PHE A 340 17.49 -4.82 7.27
N ASP A 341 18.72 -4.42 6.99
CA ASP A 341 19.57 -3.77 7.99
C ASP A 341 19.36 -2.26 7.93
N THR A 342 19.27 -1.64 9.12
CA THR A 342 19.15 -0.19 9.22
C THR A 342 20.40 0.39 9.85
N THR A 343 21.23 1.06 9.05
CA THR A 343 22.42 1.79 9.53
C THR A 343 22.10 3.26 9.68
N VAL A 344 22.32 3.81 10.88
CA VAL A 344 22.13 5.23 11.20
C VAL A 344 23.34 5.78 11.96
N SER A 345 23.38 7.10 12.17
CA SER A 345 24.39 7.71 13.06
C SER A 345 24.25 7.13 14.48
N ALA A 346 25.37 6.87 15.15
CA ALA A 346 25.40 6.43 16.54
C ALA A 346 24.69 7.42 17.49
N SER A 347 24.57 8.69 17.10
CA SER A 347 23.83 9.70 17.88
C SER A 347 22.31 9.62 17.73
N THR A 348 21.78 8.77 16.83
CA THR A 348 20.35 8.66 16.56
C THR A 348 19.58 8.01 17.71
N TYR A 349 20.22 7.08 18.44
CA TYR A 349 19.61 6.37 19.55
C TYR A 349 20.41 6.57 20.84
N THR A 350 19.69 6.66 21.95
CA THR A 350 20.30 6.64 23.28
C THR A 350 20.71 5.22 23.67
N ASP A 351 21.69 5.08 24.57
CA ASP A 351 22.12 3.76 25.09
C ASP A 351 20.95 2.95 25.66
N ALA A 352 19.98 3.61 26.29
CA ALA A 352 18.78 2.97 26.81
C ALA A 352 17.89 2.40 25.70
N GLN A 353 17.81 3.08 24.55
CA GLN A 353 17.06 2.58 23.39
C GLN A 353 17.79 1.40 22.74
N LEU A 354 19.11 1.49 22.56
CA LEU A 354 19.91 0.39 22.02
C LEU A 354 19.84 -0.86 22.90
N ALA A 355 19.92 -0.70 24.23
CA ALA A 355 19.70 -1.78 25.18
C ALA A 355 18.28 -2.36 25.09
N ALA A 356 17.27 -1.52 24.90
CA ALA A 356 15.89 -1.97 24.72
C ALA A 356 15.67 -2.73 23.40
N PHE A 357 16.39 -2.38 22.33
CA PHE A 357 16.39 -3.13 21.07
C PHE A 357 17.03 -4.51 21.26
N THR A 358 18.21 -4.57 21.89
CA THR A 358 18.90 -5.83 22.22
C THR A 358 18.03 -6.75 23.08
N ALA A 359 17.35 -6.20 24.09
CA ALA A 359 16.42 -6.95 24.94
C ALA A 359 15.21 -7.53 24.19
N ARG A 360 14.92 -7.04 22.97
CA ARG A 360 13.87 -7.55 22.08
C ARG A 360 14.41 -8.50 21.01
N GLY A 361 15.71 -8.81 21.04
CA GLY A 361 16.37 -9.71 20.08
C GLY A 361 16.84 -9.04 18.80
N ILE A 362 16.83 -7.71 18.71
CA ILE A 362 17.44 -6.97 17.59
C ILE A 362 18.96 -6.96 17.83
N VAL A 363 19.73 -7.34 16.80
CA VAL A 363 21.18 -7.27 16.84
C VAL A 363 21.60 -5.82 16.67
N VAL A 364 22.44 -5.32 17.57
CA VAL A 364 22.93 -3.94 17.55
C VAL A 364 24.45 -3.98 17.36
N THR A 365 24.91 -3.49 16.22
CA THR A 365 26.34 -3.40 15.90
C THR A 365 26.73 -1.92 15.85
N VAL A 366 27.63 -1.49 16.74
CA VAL A 366 28.19 -0.13 16.74
C VAL A 366 29.56 -0.16 16.07
N ASP A 367 29.72 0.61 15.00
CA ASP A 367 30.99 0.76 14.28
C ASP A 367 31.30 2.26 14.10
N GLY A 368 32.28 2.75 14.86
CA GLY A 368 32.67 4.16 14.83
C GLY A 368 31.52 5.11 15.18
N ASP A 369 31.11 5.92 14.21
CA ASP A 369 30.02 6.89 14.31
C ASP A 369 28.68 6.36 13.78
N GLN A 370 28.58 5.04 13.51
CA GLN A 370 27.39 4.39 13.02
C GLN A 370 26.88 3.29 13.95
N VAL A 371 25.58 3.05 13.89
CA VAL A 371 24.92 1.90 14.51
C VAL A 371 24.04 1.22 13.47
N THR A 372 24.22 -0.09 13.33
CA THR A 372 23.41 -0.98 12.49
C THR A 372 22.48 -1.80 13.36
N LEU A 373 21.21 -1.88 12.96
CA LEU A 373 20.18 -2.72 13.57
C LEU A 373 19.78 -3.83 12.59
N GLU A 374 19.87 -5.09 13.04
CA GLU A 374 19.55 -6.30 12.26
C GLU A 374 18.53 -7.18 12.99
#